data_AF-A0A1B1ZW47-F1
#
_entry.id   AF-A0A1B1ZW47-F1
#
_cell.length_a   1.000
_cell.length_b   1.000
_cell.length_c   1.000
_cell.angle_alpha   90.00
_cell.angle_beta   90.00
_cell.angle_gamma   90.00
#
_symmetry.space_group_name_H-M   'P 1'
#
loop_
_entity.id
_entity.type
_entity.pdbx_description
1 polymer ?
#
loop_
_entity_poly.entity_id
_entity_poly.type
_entity_poly.pdbx_seq_one_letter_code
_entity_poly.pdbx_strand_id
1 'polypeptide(L)'
;MGLYGLVAPAALVRPFALVADRPESRSEVRAVYGGFGVATAAVLGATLVLPGMRPGVVLTVAVMLLGMAAGRVISRLVDRPVALYPIWFYCGVEVVAALVLVLPTIVLA
;
A
#
# COMPACT_ATOMS: atom_id res chain seq x y z
N MET A 1 3.86 5.25 -4.74
CA MET A 1 2.55 5.79 -4.37
C MET A 1 2.65 7.09 -3.57
N GLY A 2 3.35 7.13 -2.42
CA GLY A 2 3.38 8.30 -1.49
C GLY A 2 3.68 9.68 -2.12
N LEU A 3 4.94 10.02 -2.37
CA LEU A 3 5.28 11.34 -2.93
C LEU A 3 4.59 11.63 -4.27
N TYR A 4 4.45 10.61 -5.12
CA TYR A 4 3.76 10.74 -6.41
C TYR A 4 2.27 11.09 -6.25
N GLY A 5 1.59 10.54 -5.24
CA GLY A 5 0.19 10.87 -4.93
C GLY A 5 0.01 12.28 -4.40
N LEU A 6 1.01 12.83 -3.70
CA LEU A 6 1.02 14.22 -3.26
C LEU A 6 1.13 15.20 -4.44
N VAL A 7 2.05 14.90 -5.36
CA VAL A 7 2.39 15.78 -6.49
C VAL A 7 1.39 15.64 -7.66
N ALA A 8 1.05 14.40 -8.03
CA ALA A 8 0.30 14.07 -9.24
C ALA A 8 -0.88 13.12 -8.97
N PRO A 9 -1.90 13.53 -8.18
CA PRO A 9 -2.98 12.65 -7.73
C PRO A 9 -3.80 12.04 -8.88
N ALA A 10 -4.14 12.83 -9.91
CA ALA A 10 -4.91 12.34 -11.05
C ALA A 10 -4.15 11.28 -11.87
N ALA A 11 -2.84 11.47 -12.05
CA ALA A 11 -2.01 10.53 -12.80
C ALA A 11 -1.79 9.23 -12.01
N LEU A 12 -1.69 9.32 -10.68
CA LEU A 12 -1.54 8.15 -9.79
C LEU A 12 -2.73 7.18 -9.91
N VAL A 13 -3.95 7.70 -9.91
CA VAL A 13 -5.15 6.85 -9.80
C VAL A 13 -5.71 6.41 -11.16
N ARG A 14 -5.28 7.07 -12.25
CA ARG A 14 -5.70 6.77 -13.62
C ARG A 14 -5.60 5.29 -14.03
N PRO A 15 -4.53 4.53 -13.69
CA PRO A 15 -4.44 3.11 -14.06
C PRO A 15 -5.59 2.27 -13.48
N PHE A 16 -6.17 2.70 -12.35
CA PHE A 16 -7.28 2.03 -11.67
C PHE A 16 -8.66 2.51 -12.16
N ALA A 17 -8.71 3.24 -13.27
CA ALA A 17 -9.92 3.86 -13.81
C ALA A 17 -10.64 4.82 -12.83
N LEU A 18 -9.92 5.32 -11.83
CA LEU A 18 -10.40 6.35 -10.92
C LEU A 18 -10.18 7.74 -11.52
N VAL A 19 -11.06 8.68 -11.18
CA VAL A 19 -11.02 10.07 -11.65
C VAL A 19 -10.80 11.02 -10.46
N ALA A 20 -9.70 11.77 -10.51
CA ALA A 20 -9.37 12.82 -9.53
C ALA A 20 -9.27 14.20 -10.22
N ASP A 21 -10.37 14.63 -10.82
CA ASP A 21 -10.50 15.88 -11.56
C ASP A 21 -10.98 17.07 -10.70
N ARG A 22 -11.64 16.80 -9.57
CA ARG A 22 -12.13 17.82 -8.63
C ARG A 22 -11.18 18.05 -7.42
N PRO A 23 -11.24 19.23 -6.76
CA PRO A 23 -10.43 19.50 -5.57
C PRO A 23 -10.63 18.46 -4.46
N GLU A 24 -11.86 18.01 -4.22
CA GLU A 24 -12.22 17.05 -3.16
C GLU A 24 -11.58 15.68 -3.43
N SER A 25 -11.75 15.14 -4.64
CA SER A 25 -11.16 13.84 -5.02
C SER A 25 -9.64 13.90 -5.05
N ARG A 26 -9.03 15.02 -5.47
CA ARG A 26 -7.58 15.20 -5.37
C ARG A 26 -7.11 15.28 -3.92
N SER A 27 -7.86 15.93 -3.04
CA SER A 27 -7.56 15.99 -1.61
C SER A 27 -7.54 14.59 -1.00
N GLU A 28 -8.57 13.79 -1.28
CA GLU A 28 -8.67 12.41 -0.83
C GLU A 28 -7.48 11.57 -1.32
N VAL A 29 -7.12 11.70 -2.59
CA VAL A 29 -5.98 10.95 -3.15
C VAL A 29 -4.66 11.34 -2.47
N ARG A 30 -4.46 12.63 -2.20
CA ARG A 30 -3.28 13.11 -1.48
C ARG A 30 -3.24 12.61 -0.04
N ALA A 31 -4.37 12.50 0.64
CA ALA A 31 -4.42 11.98 1.99
C ALA A 31 -4.12 10.47 2.02
N VAL A 32 -4.89 9.69 1.28
CA VAL A 32 -4.92 8.21 1.38
C VAL A 32 -3.80 7.54 0.60
N TYR A 33 -3.49 8.00 -0.61
CA TYR A 33 -2.42 7.37 -1.41
C TYR A 33 -1.09 8.12 -1.31
N GLY A 34 -1.15 9.40 -0.95
CA GLY A 34 0.02 10.26 -0.76
C GLY A 34 0.56 10.20 0.67
N GLY A 35 -0.10 10.92 1.57
CA GLY A 35 0.29 11.14 2.95
C GLY A 35 0.42 9.85 3.74
N PHE A 36 -0.57 8.94 3.63
CA PHE A 36 -0.50 7.63 4.27
C PHE A 36 0.78 6.86 3.86
N GLY A 37 1.07 6.79 2.55
CA GLY A 37 2.27 6.10 2.06
C GLY A 37 3.58 6.74 2.53
N VAL A 38 3.63 8.07 2.61
CA VAL A 38 4.78 8.81 3.17
C VAL A 38 4.93 8.50 4.67
N ALA A 39 3.83 8.51 5.42
CA ALA A 39 3.83 8.20 6.85
C ALA A 39 4.27 6.75 7.11
N THR A 40 3.77 5.78 6.34
CA THR A 40 4.20 4.37 6.43
C THR A 40 5.70 4.23 6.19
N ALA A 41 6.25 4.91 5.19
CA ALA A 41 7.68 4.91 4.92
C ALA A 41 8.48 5.56 6.07
N ALA A 42 7.98 6.66 6.65
CA ALA A 42 8.62 7.33 7.76
C ALA A 42 8.67 6.46 9.02
N VAL A 43 7.57 5.80 9.40
CA VAL A 43 7.55 4.93 10.59
C VAL A 43 8.42 3.68 10.39
N LEU A 44 8.46 3.10 9.18
CA LEU A 44 9.40 2.02 8.87
C LEU A 44 10.85 2.49 8.99
N GLY A 45 11.18 3.67 8.46
CA GLY A 45 12.51 4.28 8.58
C GLY A 45 12.90 4.57 10.03
N ALA A 46 11.95 5.03 10.86
CA ALA A 46 12.18 5.29 12.27
C ALA A 46 12.62 4.04 13.05
N THR A 47 12.20 2.84 12.63
CA THR A 47 12.62 1.58 13.27
C THR A 47 14.13 1.31 13.19
N LEU A 48 14.84 1.97 12.27
CA LEU A 48 16.30 1.87 12.16
C LEU A 48 17.04 2.50 13.35
N VAL A 49 16.43 3.50 13.99
CA VAL A 49 16.98 4.20 15.15
C VAL A 49 16.20 3.91 16.45
N LEU A 50 15.01 3.30 16.32
CA LEU A 50 14.16 2.87 17.44
C LEU A 50 13.91 1.35 17.36
N PRO A 51 14.92 0.51 17.65
CA PRO A 51 14.84 -0.94 17.40
C PRO A 51 13.72 -1.63 18.20
N GLY A 52 13.37 -1.11 19.38
CA GLY A 52 12.27 -1.63 20.20
C GLY A 52 10.89 -1.54 19.54
N MET A 53 10.70 -0.64 18.58
CA MET A 53 9.43 -0.50 17.83
C MET A 53 9.37 -1.41 16.60
N ARG A 54 10.52 -1.95 16.17
CA ARG A 54 10.65 -2.63 14.87
C ARG A 54 9.68 -3.81 14.70
N PRO A 55 9.54 -4.76 15.64
CA PRO A 55 8.66 -5.91 15.44
C PRO A 55 7.19 -5.50 15.24
N GLY A 56 6.69 -4.58 16.08
CA GLY A 56 5.32 -4.08 16.01
C GLY A 56 5.05 -3.36 14.69
N VAL A 57 5.90 -2.40 14.32
CA VAL A 57 5.74 -1.62 13.08
C VAL A 57 5.79 -2.52 11.84
N VAL A 58 6.76 -3.43 11.77
CA VAL A 58 6.92 -4.36 10.63
C VAL A 58 5.69 -5.27 10.51
N LEU A 59 5.23 -5.86 11.61
CA LEU A 59 4.04 -6.70 11.62
C LEU A 59 2.80 -5.93 11.18
N THR A 60 2.59 -4.73 11.73
CA THR A 60 1.45 -3.88 11.34
C THR A 60 1.45 -3.61 9.84
N VAL A 61 2.56 -3.14 9.27
CA VAL A 61 2.62 -2.81 7.85
C VAL A 61 2.42 -4.06 6.98
N ALA A 62 2.99 -5.20 7.37
CA ALA A 62 2.77 -6.45 6.65
C ALA A 62 1.29 -6.88 6.65
N VAL A 63 0.61 -6.80 7.79
CA VAL A 63 -0.84 -7.09 7.89
C VAL A 63 -1.65 -6.14 7.01
N MET A 64 -1.30 -4.85 6.99
CA MET A 64 -1.98 -3.87 6.12
C MET A 64 -1.80 -4.21 4.62
N LEU A 65 -0.61 -4.60 4.19
CA LEU A 65 -0.34 -5.05 2.83
C LEU A 65 -1.16 -6.29 2.46
N LEU A 66 -1.19 -7.30 3.35
CA LEU A 66 -2.01 -8.49 3.15
C LEU A 66 -3.51 -8.18 3.10
N GLY A 67 -3.99 -7.23 3.90
CA GLY A 67 -5.36 -6.74 3.85
C GLY A 67 -5.72 -6.14 2.48
N MET A 68 -4.82 -5.36 1.87
CA MET A 68 -5.01 -4.82 0.52
C MET A 68 -5.01 -5.92 -0.54
N ALA A 69 -4.13 -6.92 -0.42
CA ALA A 69 -4.11 -8.07 -1.32
C ALA A 69 -5.41 -8.89 -1.20
N ALA A 70 -5.88 -9.13 0.03
CA ALA A 70 -7.14 -9.81 0.31
C ALA A 70 -8.34 -9.06 -0.29
N GLY A 71 -8.36 -7.72 -0.20
CA GLY A 71 -9.38 -6.89 -0.85
C GLY A 71 -9.49 -7.16 -2.36
N ARG A 72 -8.36 -7.33 -3.06
CA ARG A 72 -8.36 -7.66 -4.49
C ARG A 72 -8.87 -9.06 -4.79
N VAL A 73 -8.57 -10.03 -3.92
CA VAL A 73 -9.12 -11.39 -4.02
C VAL A 73 -10.64 -11.34 -3.84
N ILE A 74 -11.14 -10.60 -2.84
CA ILE A 74 -12.57 -10.41 -2.64
C ILE A 74 -13.22 -9.76 -3.87
N SER A 75 -12.63 -8.70 -4.43
CA SER A 75 -13.12 -8.10 -5.68
C SER A 75 -13.15 -9.10 -6.83
N ARG A 76 -12.19 -10.03 -6.94
CA ARG A 76 -12.24 -11.07 -7.98
C ARG A 76 -13.42 -12.03 -7.84
N LEU A 77 -13.81 -12.31 -6.59
CA LEU A 77 -14.89 -13.24 -6.24
C LEU A 77 -16.27 -12.58 -6.39
N VAL A 78 -16.38 -11.27 -6.14
CA VAL A 78 -17.64 -10.53 -6.13
C VAL A 78 -17.91 -9.81 -7.46
N ASP A 79 -16.86 -9.32 -8.13
CA ASP A 79 -16.96 -8.50 -9.34
C ASP A 79 -16.53 -9.27 -10.61
N ARG A 80 -16.72 -8.61 -11.76
CA ARG A 80 -16.24 -9.13 -13.05
C ARG A 80 -14.71 -9.26 -13.06
N PRO A 81 -14.16 -10.27 -13.77
CA PRO A 81 -12.73 -10.38 -13.96
C PRO A 81 -12.12 -9.10 -14.55
N VAL A 82 -11.00 -8.67 -14.00
CA VAL A 82 -10.20 -7.53 -14.45
C VAL A 82 -8.87 -8.01 -15.02
N ALA A 83 -8.24 -7.17 -15.85
CA ALA A 83 -6.92 -7.45 -16.42
C ALA A 83 -5.83 -7.62 -15.33
N LEU A 84 -4.72 -8.25 -15.72
CA LEU A 84 -3.56 -8.45 -14.83
C LEU A 84 -3.03 -7.12 -14.29
N TYR A 85 -2.83 -6.13 -15.16
CA TYR A 85 -2.43 -4.79 -14.79
C TYR A 85 -3.65 -3.86 -14.75
N PRO A 86 -3.81 -3.04 -13.69
CA PRO A 86 -2.89 -2.90 -12.54
C PRO A 86 -3.15 -3.90 -11.39
N ILE A 87 -4.32 -4.54 -11.34
CA ILE A 87 -4.87 -5.13 -10.11
C ILE A 87 -4.02 -6.29 -9.58
N TRP A 88 -3.81 -7.33 -10.39
CA TRP A 88 -3.07 -8.52 -9.97
C TRP A 88 -1.57 -8.27 -9.84
N PHE A 89 -1.03 -7.35 -10.64
CA PHE A 89 0.35 -6.88 -10.48
C PHE A 89 0.55 -6.29 -9.07
N TYR A 90 -0.30 -5.35 -8.65
CA TYR A 90 -0.19 -4.77 -7.31
C TYR A 90 -0.54 -5.77 -6.20
N CYS A 91 -1.45 -6.71 -6.44
CA CYS A 91 -1.67 -7.83 -5.50
C CYS A 91 -0.38 -8.61 -5.24
N GLY A 92 0.38 -8.93 -6.30
CA GLY A 92 1.68 -9.58 -6.18
C GLY A 92 2.69 -8.74 -5.42
N VAL A 93 2.78 -7.43 -5.72
CA VAL A 93 3.66 -6.49 -5.00
C VAL A 93 3.33 -6.45 -3.51
N GLU A 94 2.04 -6.40 -3.14
CA GLU A 94 1.60 -6.35 -1.75
C GLU A 94 1.96 -7.62 -0.98
N VAL A 95 1.71 -8.79 -1.57
CA VAL A 95 2.06 -10.08 -0.97
C VAL A 95 3.58 -10.20 -0.80
N VAL A 96 4.35 -9.90 -1.85
CA VAL A 96 5.82 -9.99 -1.80
C VAL A 96 6.38 -9.02 -0.77
N ALA A 97 5.91 -7.77 -0.73
CA ALA A 97 6.37 -6.79 0.24
C ALA A 97 6.02 -7.21 1.69
N ALA A 98 4.83 -7.76 1.92
CA ALA A 98 4.45 -8.28 3.24
C ALA A 98 5.36 -9.45 3.68
N LEU A 99 5.65 -10.38 2.77
CA LEU A 99 6.55 -11.50 3.04
C LEU A 99 7.98 -11.02 3.33
N VAL A 100 8.49 -10.06 2.57
CA VAL A 100 9.81 -9.46 2.82
C VAL A 100 9.90 -8.82 4.20
N LEU A 101 8.81 -8.21 4.68
CA LEU A 101 8.74 -7.63 6.02
C LEU A 101 8.73 -8.70 7.13
N VAL A 102 7.92 -9.75 6.98
CA VAL A 102 7.66 -10.72 8.05
C VAL A 102 8.69 -11.85 8.11
N LEU A 103 9.20 -12.34 6.97
CA LEU A 103 10.11 -13.49 6.96
C LEU A 103 11.37 -13.29 7.82
N PRO A 104 12.07 -12.13 7.76
CA PRO A 104 13.22 -11.89 8.63
C PRO A 104 12.86 -11.88 10.11
N THR A 105 11.66 -11.42 10.46
CA THR A 105 11.21 -11.40 11.87
C THR A 105 10.86 -12.78 12.41
N ILE A 106 10.40 -13.71 11.57
CA ILE A 106 10.11 -15.09 11.98
C ILE A 106 11.39 -15.92 12.09
N VAL A 107 12.33 -15.74 11.15
CA VAL A 107 13.56 -16.56 11.08
C VAL A 107 14.58 -16.17 12.16
N LEU A 108 14.52 -14.94 12.68
CA LEU A 108 15.44 -14.42 13.70
C LEU A 108 14.84 -14.38 15.12
N ALA A 109 13.61 -14.86 15.30
CA ALA A 109 12.94 -15.00 16.60
C ALA A 109 13.14 -16.42 17.15
#